data_AF-G4Z952-F1
#
_entry.id   AF-G4Z952-F1
#
_cell.length_a   1.000
_cell.length_b   1.000
_cell.length_c   1.000
_cell.angle_alpha   90.00
_cell.angle_beta   90.00
_cell.angle_gamma   90.00
#
_symmetry.space_group_name_H-M   'P 1'
#
loop_
_entity.id
_entity.type
_entity.pdbx_description
1 polymer ?
#
loop_
_entity_poly.entity_id
_entity_poly.type
_entity_poly.pdbx_seq_one_letter_code
_entity_poly.pdbx_strand_id
1 'polypeptide(L)' 'RILCTICVTSLWIQRSRVVHQGGRVSQENSVSEFRQAAGRHLRALAKRERRKPHTMVQGTRLLLCLDMYDCPFMRHHSKW' A
#
# COMPACT_ATOMS: atom_id res chain seq x y z
N ARG A 1 10.42 -5.28 7.65
CA ARG A 1 9.24 -5.51 8.51
C ARG A 1 7.93 -5.04 7.87
N ILE A 2 7.77 -3.76 7.51
CA ILE A 2 6.50 -3.23 6.94
C ILE A 2 6.09 -3.93 5.64
N LEU A 3 7.03 -4.14 4.70
CA LEU A 3 6.76 -4.85 3.44
C LEU A 3 6.27 -6.28 3.69
N CYS A 4 6.95 -7.03 4.56
CA CYS A 4 6.55 -8.39 4.95
C CYS A 4 5.13 -8.41 5.52
N THR A 5 4.78 -7.45 6.39
CA THR A 5 3.41 -7.32 6.93
C THR A 5 2.40 -7.09 5.81
N ILE A 6 2.67 -6.16 4.89
CA ILE A 6 1.77 -5.89 3.76
C ILE A 6 1.63 -7.15 2.88
N CYS A 7 2.72 -7.82 2.53
CA CYS A 7 2.70 -9.03 1.72
C CYS A 7 1.88 -10.15 2.37
N VAL A 8 2.13 -10.45 3.66
CA VAL A 8 1.43 -11.51 4.38
C VAL A 8 -0.06 -11.18 4.51
N THR A 9 -0.41 -9.93 4.84
CA THR A 9 -1.82 -9.51 4.93
C THR A 9 -2.52 -9.61 3.58
N SER A 10 -1.89 -9.15 2.49
CA SER A 10 -2.46 -9.26 1.14
C SER A 10 -2.64 -10.71 0.70
N LEU A 11 -1.63 -11.56 0.91
CA LEU A 11 -1.70 -12.99 0.59
C LEU A 11 -2.78 -13.70 1.40
N TRP A 12 -2.92 -13.36 2.69
CA TRP A 12 -3.93 -13.96 3.56
C TRP A 12 -5.34 -13.61 3.10
N ILE A 13 -5.60 -12.34 2.75
CA ILE A 13 -6.91 -11.91 2.20
C ILE A 13 -7.21 -12.64 0.89
N GLN A 14 -6.24 -12.72 -0.03
CA GLN A 14 -6.41 -13.40 -1.32
C GLN A 14 -6.69 -14.88 -1.12
N ARG A 15 -5.92 -15.56 -0.26
CA ARG A 15 -6.12 -16.97 0.08
C ARG A 15 -7.50 -17.21 0.68
N SER A 16 -7.92 -16.40 1.65
CA SER A 16 -9.23 -16.55 2.28
C SER A 16 -10.38 -16.40 1.27
N ARG A 17 -10.24 -15.50 0.30
CA ARG A 17 -11.24 -15.32 -0.76
C ARG A 17 -11.33 -16.54 -1.68
N VAL A 18 -10.21 -17.16 -2.02
CA VAL A 18 -10.19 -18.39 -2.85
C VAL A 18 -10.77 -19.58 -2.07
N VAL A 19 -10.27 -19.82 -0.86
CA VAL A 19 -10.58 -21.04 -0.10
C VAL A 19 -12.00 -21.03 0.46
N HIS A 20 -12.50 -19.88 0.91
CA HIS A 20 -13.76 -19.82 1.66
C HIS A 20 -14.90 -19.12 0.90
N GLN A 21 -14.60 -18.34 -0.14
CA GLN A 21 -15.62 -17.56 -0.88
C GLN A 21 -15.74 -17.98 -2.35
N GLY A 22 -15.03 -19.03 -2.78
CA GLY A 22 -15.02 -19.49 -4.16
C GLY A 22 -14.44 -18.46 -5.15
N GLY A 23 -13.72 -17.46 -4.64
CA GLY A 23 -13.18 -16.38 -5.44
C GLY A 23 -12.04 -16.84 -6.36
N ARG A 24 -11.86 -16.14 -7.47
CA ARG A 24 -10.69 -16.28 -8.35
C ARG A 24 -9.74 -15.12 -8.14
N VAL A 25 -8.45 -15.43 -8.21
CA VAL A 25 -7.37 -14.44 -8.10
C VAL A 25 -6.66 -14.39 -9.44
N SER A 26 -6.62 -13.20 -10.05
CA SER A 26 -5.78 -12.92 -11.21
C SER A 26 -4.56 -12.12 -10.77
N GLN A 27 -3.47 -12.18 -11.53
CA GLN A 27 -2.26 -11.44 -11.22
C GLN A 27 -2.51 -9.92 -11.18
N GLU A 28 -3.27 -9.38 -12.12
CA GLU A 28 -3.61 -7.95 -12.16
C GLU A 28 -4.44 -7.51 -10.94
N ASN A 29 -5.43 -8.32 -10.55
CA ASN A 29 -6.21 -8.03 -9.35
C ASN A 29 -5.34 -8.13 -8.09
N SER A 30 -4.44 -9.12 -8.01
CA SER A 30 -3.50 -9.25 -6.91
C SER A 30 -2.58 -8.05 -6.77
N VAL A 31 -2.03 -7.56 -7.88
CA VAL A 31 -1.14 -6.39 -7.89
C VAL A 31 -1.91 -5.13 -7.48
N SER A 32 -3.14 -4.94 -8.00
CA SER A 32 -3.99 -3.82 -7.64
C SER A 32 -4.33 -3.83 -6.14
N GLU A 33 -4.77 -4.96 -5.59
CA GLU A 33 -5.11 -5.09 -4.17
C GLU A 33 -3.89 -4.92 -3.26
N PHE A 34 -2.75 -5.48 -3.66
CA PHE A 34 -1.48 -5.28 -2.95
C PHE A 34 -1.10 -3.80 -2.91
N ARG A 35 -1.16 -3.11 -4.05
CA ARG A 35 -0.83 -1.67 -4.13
C ARG A 35 -1.77 -0.83 -3.24
N GLN A 36 -3.06 -1.13 -3.26
CA GLN A 36 -4.05 -0.46 -2.40
C GLN A 36 -3.79 -0.73 -0.91
N ALA A 37 -3.49 -1.98 -0.54
CA ALA A 37 -3.13 -2.33 0.83
C ALA A 37 -1.85 -1.61 1.26
N ALA A 38 -0.80 -1.67 0.44
CA ALA A 38 0.48 -1.00 0.68
C ALA A 38 0.30 0.51 0.90
N GLY A 39 -0.45 1.17 0.02
CA GLY A 39 -0.76 2.60 0.14
C GLY A 39 -1.46 2.93 1.46
N ARG A 40 -2.49 2.15 1.85
CA ARG A 40 -3.19 2.35 3.14
C ARG A 40 -2.26 2.18 4.34
N HIS A 41 -1.44 1.13 4.36
CA HIS A 41 -0.48 0.86 5.44
C HIS A 41 0.59 1.97 5.54
N LEU A 42 1.15 2.39 4.41
CA LEU A 42 2.16 3.45 4.36
C LEU A 42 1.59 4.81 4.76
N ARG A 43 0.36 5.15 4.35
CA ARG A 43 -0.31 6.38 4.81
C ARG A 43 -0.58 6.36 6.31
N ALA A 44 -1.00 5.22 6.86
CA ALA A 44 -1.21 5.06 8.29
C ALA A 44 0.11 5.24 9.06
N LEU A 45 1.20 4.65 8.56
CA LEU A 45 2.54 4.84 9.11
C LEU A 45 2.99 6.31 9.06
N ALA A 46 2.85 6.97 7.90
CA ALA A 46 3.21 8.36 7.72
C ALA A 46 2.48 9.28 8.71
N LYS A 47 1.16 9.11 8.85
CA LYS A 47 0.35 9.84 9.83
C LYS A 47 0.79 9.56 11.27
N ARG A 48 1.15 8.33 11.60
CA ARG A 48 1.65 7.95 12.93
C ARG A 48 2.99 8.62 13.24
N GLU A 49 3.96 8.54 12.32
CA GLU A 49 5.29 9.12 12.52
C GLU A 49 5.24 10.65 12.53
N ARG A 50 4.33 11.27 11.74
CA ARG A 50 4.11 12.72 11.76
C ARG A 50 3.65 13.25 13.12
N ARG A 51 2.90 12.46 13.90
CA ARG A 51 2.40 12.86 15.22
C ARG A 51 3.46 12.83 16.32
N LYS A 52 4.62 12.22 16.08
CA LYS A 52 5.70 12.11 17.06
C LYS A 52 6.74 13.22 16.81
N PRO A 53 7.17 13.99 17.82
CA PRO A 53 8.14 15.07 17.63
C PRO A 53 9.44 14.64 16.95
N HIS A 54 9.97 13.47 17.33
CA HIS A 54 11.26 12.96 16.84
C HIS A 54 11.22 12.40 15.41
N THR A 55 10.04 12.08 14.87
CA THR A 55 9.89 11.53 13.50
C THR A 55 8.96 12.36 12.63
N MET A 56 8.63 13.57 13.06
CA MET A 56 7.63 14.42 12.40
C MET A 56 8.02 14.68 10.93
N VAL A 57 9.29 15.03 10.70
CA VAL A 57 9.82 15.33 9.37
C VAL A 57 9.74 14.11 8.46
N GLN A 58 10.13 12.93 8.95
CA GLN A 58 10.06 11.67 8.20
C GLN A 58 8.61 11.30 7.86
N GLY A 59 7.69 11.46 8.82
CA GLY A 59 6.26 11.22 8.60
C GLY A 59 5.66 12.17 7.57
N THR A 60 6.01 13.46 7.61
CA THR A 60 5.58 14.45 6.62
C THR A 60 6.15 14.16 5.24
N ARG A 61 7.45 13.85 5.13
CA ARG A 61 8.08 13.48 3.85
C ARG A 61 7.42 12.25 3.22
N LEU A 62 7.19 11.20 4.02
CA LEU A 62 6.53 9.99 3.53
C LEU A 62 5.11 10.28 3.03
N LEU A 63 4.36 11.14 3.72
CA LEU A 63 3.01 11.52 3.30
C LEU A 63 3.03 12.26 1.95
N LEU A 64 3.93 13.24 1.79
CA LEU A 64 4.10 13.97 0.52
C LEU A 64 4.51 13.02 -0.62
N CYS A 65 5.43 12.09 -0.38
CA CYS A 65 5.81 11.08 -1.37
C CYS A 65 4.63 10.21 -1.81
N LEU A 66 3.76 9.81 -0.87
CA LEU A 66 2.57 9.02 -1.18
C LEU A 66 1.54 9.83 -1.98
N ASP A 67 1.35 11.11 -1.64
CA ASP A 67 0.43 11.98 -2.38
C ASP A 67 0.91 12.21 -3.82
N MET A 68 2.21 12.40 -4.03
CA MET A 68 2.80 12.47 -5.38
C MET A 68 2.68 11.16 -6.16
N TYR A 69 2.87 10.02 -5.49
CA TYR A 69 2.76 8.71 -6.11
C TYR A 69 1.32 8.39 -6.56
N ASP A 70 0.33 8.87 -5.81
CA ASP A 70 -1.08 8.69 -6.13
C ASP A 70 -1.62 9.73 -7.12
N CYS A 71 -0.88 10.83 -7.36
CA CYS A 71 -1.24 11.86 -8.33
C CYS A 71 -1.34 11.27 -9.76
N PRO A 72 -2.45 11.49 -10.48
CA PRO A 72 -2.67 10.93 -11.82
C PRO A 72 -1.64 11.40 -12.86
N PHE A 73 -1.01 12.56 -12.66
CA PHE A 73 0.03 13.10 -13.56
C PHE A 73 1.26 12.18 -13.69
N MET A 74 1.62 11.43 -12.64
CA MET A 74 2.76 10.51 -12.67
C MET A 74 2.41 9.06 -13.05
N ARG A 75 1.13 8.67 -13.07
CA ARG A 75 0.73 7.28 -13.43
C ARG A 75 0.88 6.98 -14.93
N HIS A 76 0.95 8.01 -15.79
CA HIS A 76 1.11 7.84 -17.23
C HIS A 76 2.56 7.62 -17.69
N HIS A 77 3.55 7.90 -16.84
CA HIS A 77 4.96 7.82 -17.22
C HIS A 77 5.62 6.46 -16.93
N SER A 78 4.88 5.51 -16.35
CA SER A 78 5.37 4.16 -16.02
C SER A 78 4.97 3.09 -17.05
N LYS A 79 4.58 3.51 -18.26
CA LYS A 79 4.42 2.64 -19.44
C LYS A 79 5.53 2.95 -20.45
N TRP A 80 6.77 2.64 -20.08
CA TRP A 80 7.88 2.43 -21.00
C TRP A 80 8.76 1.32 -20.42
#